data_AF-F0ZKH6-F1
#
_entry.id   AF-F0ZKH6-F1
#
_cell.length_a   1.000
_cell.length_b   1.000
_cell.length_c   1.000
_cell.angle_alpha   90.00
_cell.angle_beta   90.00
_cell.angle_gamma   90.00
#
_symmetry.space_group_name_H-M   'P 1'
#
loop_
_entity.id
_entity.type
_entity.pdbx_description
1 polymer ?
#
loop_
_entity_poly.entity_id
_entity_poly.type
_entity_poly.pdbx_seq_one_letter_code
_entity_poly.pdbx_strand_id
1 'polypeptide(L)'
;MKKNLEIDFQEFIKNEDVYQILHCTKNDTQTIIQKNYKRLRLKVKEKSMDPQQQEKELKKLDFAYKILSDEKLKNMYDLKCESIKIKKKSFEDLKLKILDLSLSLMRYAGSKLLLKIQTTNAIVSIPILIKEIYKKKGIQGFYRGVSFFPAFTLTEIIRLCSVHAVFNTPIEAPQSPSLWFAHECTRVILQYPFLVAFDCISISPLDVKPRSVLKMMWGNKRSFYYGFIYYVFISLSSKYLTMIIDQLGLKIRESYTHHLNNSITNTHKAGTTTTKILKYLDLFYNNRFTMVFLDTLVCLPLLCIRSHYPSEILESLLSDQPLPVPTTSPFTISKNIFSQFGLAKFYNGFILSCITKCLFVRENTQVVQNIL
;
A
#
# COMPACT_ATOMS: atom_id res chain seq x y z
N MET A 1 22.69 -49.49 -4.77
CA MET A 1 23.56 -48.61 -3.96
C MET A 1 23.62 -47.15 -4.45
N LYS A 2 23.87 -46.85 -5.75
CA LYS A 2 23.92 -45.45 -6.24
C LYS A 2 22.62 -44.63 -6.02
N LYS A 3 21.44 -45.24 -6.14
CA LYS A 3 20.14 -44.56 -5.91
C LYS A 3 19.91 -44.10 -4.46
N ASN A 4 20.38 -44.83 -3.44
CA ASN A 4 20.16 -44.45 -2.04
C ASN A 4 21.03 -43.25 -1.65
N LEU A 5 22.28 -43.24 -2.11
CA LEU A 5 23.21 -42.11 -1.92
C LEU A 5 22.70 -40.81 -2.57
N GLU A 6 21.98 -40.90 -3.69
CA GLU A 6 21.43 -39.74 -4.39
C GLU A 6 20.21 -39.15 -3.67
N ILE A 7 19.39 -40.00 -3.04
CA ILE A 7 18.25 -39.59 -2.21
C ILE A 7 18.76 -38.91 -0.92
N ASP A 8 19.71 -39.53 -0.23
CA ASP A 8 20.32 -38.97 0.99
C ASP A 8 21.00 -37.62 0.71
N PHE A 9 21.65 -37.49 -0.45
CA PHE A 9 22.27 -36.25 -0.90
C PHE A 9 21.26 -35.14 -1.19
N GLN A 10 20.14 -35.46 -1.85
CA GLN A 10 19.11 -34.46 -2.15
C GLN A 10 18.38 -33.97 -0.91
N GLU A 11 18.16 -34.86 0.07
CA GLU A 11 17.53 -34.54 1.35
C GLU A 11 18.46 -33.70 2.23
N PHE A 12 19.74 -34.05 2.30
CA PHE A 12 20.77 -33.29 3.01
C PHE A 12 20.88 -31.84 2.50
N ILE A 13 20.90 -31.65 1.18
CA ILE A 13 20.96 -30.31 0.56
C ILE A 13 19.72 -29.46 0.83
N LYS A 14 18.55 -30.06 1.05
CA LYS A 14 17.33 -29.30 1.34
C LYS A 14 17.32 -28.72 2.75
N ASN A 15 17.99 -29.38 3.70
CA ASN A 15 17.81 -29.14 5.13
C ASN A 15 19.00 -28.45 5.80
N GLU A 16 20.21 -28.59 5.27
CA GLU A 16 21.43 -28.07 5.94
C GLU A 16 22.34 -27.27 4.99
N ASP A 17 22.98 -26.23 5.54
CA ASP A 17 23.96 -25.41 4.82
C ASP A 17 25.37 -26.00 5.01
N VAL A 18 25.95 -26.61 3.98
CA VAL A 18 27.25 -27.28 4.10
C VAL A 18 28.40 -26.33 4.45
N TYR A 19 28.28 -25.05 4.10
CA TYR A 19 29.27 -24.05 4.50
C TYR A 19 29.19 -23.78 6.01
N GLN A 20 27.98 -23.71 6.55
CA GLN A 20 27.75 -23.55 7.99
C GLN A 20 28.21 -24.78 8.78
N ILE A 21 27.92 -26.00 8.29
CA ILE A 21 28.35 -27.25 8.96
C ILE A 21 29.87 -27.29 9.16
N LEU A 22 30.63 -26.84 8.15
CA LEU A 22 32.10 -26.84 8.19
C LEU A 22 32.71 -25.52 8.64
N HIS A 23 31.89 -24.54 9.03
CA HIS A 23 32.34 -23.21 9.45
C HIS A 23 33.28 -22.56 8.41
N CYS A 24 32.88 -22.59 7.15
CA CYS A 24 33.67 -22.09 6.02
C CYS A 24 32.85 -21.15 5.13
N THR A 25 33.52 -20.41 4.26
CA THR A 25 32.90 -19.51 3.27
C THR A 25 33.03 -20.07 1.86
N LYS A 26 32.23 -19.55 0.90
CA LYS A 26 32.31 -19.93 -0.52
C LYS A 26 33.71 -19.77 -1.11
N ASN A 27 34.48 -18.80 -0.60
CA ASN A 27 35.80 -18.41 -1.08
C ASN A 27 36.94 -19.16 -0.39
N ASP A 28 36.65 -20.01 0.60
CA ASP A 28 37.69 -20.75 1.32
C ASP A 28 38.33 -21.80 0.39
N THR A 29 39.65 -21.93 0.51
CA THR A 29 40.43 -22.91 -0.24
C THR A 29 40.22 -24.33 0.30
N GLN A 30 40.51 -25.35 -0.52
CA GLN A 30 40.39 -26.76 -0.10
C GLN A 30 41.22 -27.09 1.15
N THR A 31 42.37 -26.44 1.34
CA THR A 31 43.22 -26.63 2.52
C THR A 31 42.55 -26.12 3.80
N ILE A 32 41.83 -25.00 3.72
CA ILE A 32 41.05 -24.44 4.84
C ILE A 32 39.86 -25.35 5.16
N ILE A 33 39.12 -25.80 4.13
CA ILE A 33 37.98 -26.71 4.27
C ILE A 33 38.42 -28.03 4.94
N GLN A 34 39.54 -28.61 4.48
CA GLN A 34 40.09 -29.84 5.05
C GLN A 34 40.57 -29.66 6.50
N LYS A 35 41.21 -28.52 6.81
CA LYS A 35 41.63 -28.18 8.17
C LYS A 35 40.43 -28.06 9.11
N ASN A 36 39.37 -27.37 8.67
CA ASN A 36 38.15 -27.21 9.46
C ASN A 36 37.43 -28.54 9.68
N TYR A 37 37.31 -29.38 8.65
CA TYR A 37 36.75 -30.73 8.77
C TYR A 37 37.51 -31.59 9.79
N LYS A 38 38.85 -31.69 9.69
CA LYS A 38 39.66 -32.47 10.65
C LYS A 38 39.47 -31.98 12.08
N ARG A 39 39.46 -30.66 12.29
CA ARG A 39 39.25 -30.04 13.60
C ARG A 39 37.86 -30.35 14.17
N LEU A 40 36.80 -30.20 13.37
CA LEU A 40 35.42 -30.46 13.81
C LEU A 40 35.18 -31.94 14.10
N ARG A 41 35.75 -32.83 13.28
CA ARG A 41 35.63 -34.28 13.47
C ARG A 41 36.27 -34.75 14.78
N LEU A 42 37.44 -34.22 15.14
CA LEU A 42 38.09 -34.51 16.42
C LEU A 42 37.25 -34.01 17.60
N LYS A 43 36.73 -32.79 17.52
CA LYS A 43 35.83 -32.22 18.54
C LYS A 43 34.57 -33.06 18.77
N VAL A 44 33.96 -33.61 17.71
CA VAL A 44 32.78 -34.49 17.85
C VAL A 44 33.15 -35.83 18.48
N LYS A 45 34.35 -36.35 18.22
CA LYS A 45 34.87 -37.58 18.84
C LYS A 45 35.16 -37.41 20.33
N GLU A 46 35.65 -36.24 20.73
CA GLU A 46 36.02 -35.92 22.11
C GLU A 46 34.81 -35.53 22.98
N LYS A 47 33.71 -35.06 22.38
CA LYS A 47 32.48 -34.75 23.11
C LYS A 47 31.82 -36.05 23.62
N SER A 48 31.54 -36.10 24.91
CA SER A 48 30.71 -37.13 25.54
C SER A 48 29.24 -36.96 25.12
N MET A 49 28.86 -37.59 24.02
CA MET A 49 27.48 -37.63 23.49
C MET A 49 27.05 -39.10 23.33
N ASP A 50 25.74 -39.32 23.24
CA ASP A 50 25.18 -40.65 22.94
C ASP A 50 25.74 -41.18 21.61
N PRO A 51 26.19 -42.45 21.52
CA PRO A 51 26.83 -43.01 20.31
C PRO A 51 26.00 -42.82 19.03
N GLN A 52 24.67 -42.88 19.12
CA GLN A 52 23.79 -42.67 17.97
C GLN A 52 23.79 -41.21 17.47
N GLN A 53 23.90 -40.23 18.38
CA GLN A 53 23.98 -38.82 18.02
C GLN A 53 25.36 -38.47 17.43
N GLN A 54 26.41 -39.03 18.02
CA GLN A 54 27.78 -38.87 17.54
C GLN A 54 27.94 -39.39 16.10
N GLU A 55 27.37 -40.55 15.79
CA GLU A 55 27.39 -41.12 14.45
C GLU A 55 26.67 -40.23 13.43
N LYS A 56 25.52 -39.65 13.80
CA LYS A 56 24.77 -38.71 12.94
C LYS A 56 25.58 -37.45 12.63
N GLU A 57 26.18 -36.81 13.63
CA GLU A 57 26.98 -35.60 13.44
C GLU A 57 28.25 -35.86 12.60
N LEU A 58 28.91 -37.01 12.82
CA LEU A 58 30.05 -37.42 11.99
C LEU A 58 29.64 -37.63 10.53
N LYS A 59 28.49 -38.28 10.29
CA LYS A 59 27.94 -38.46 8.94
C LYS A 59 27.67 -37.11 8.27
N LYS A 60 27.09 -36.14 8.97
CA LYS A 60 26.86 -34.77 8.43
C LYS A 60 28.16 -34.08 8.03
N LEU A 61 29.19 -34.14 8.88
CA LEU A 61 30.50 -33.57 8.59
C LEU A 61 31.16 -34.24 7.37
N ASP A 62 31.06 -35.56 7.27
CA ASP A 62 31.60 -36.33 6.15
C ASP A 62 30.90 -35.99 4.84
N PHE A 63 29.56 -35.84 4.85
CA PHE A 63 28.78 -35.41 3.68
C PHE A 63 29.11 -33.98 3.27
N ALA A 64 29.20 -33.05 4.23
CA ALA A 64 29.56 -31.66 3.95
C ALA A 64 30.96 -31.55 3.34
N TYR A 65 31.92 -32.28 3.89
CA TYR A 65 33.29 -32.31 3.36
C TYR A 65 33.32 -32.91 1.96
N LYS A 66 32.58 -33.98 1.70
CA LYS A 66 32.49 -34.60 0.38
C LYS A 66 31.90 -33.65 -0.67
N ILE A 67 30.89 -32.86 -0.32
CA ILE A 67 30.29 -31.85 -1.21
C ILE A 67 31.29 -30.73 -1.52
N LEU A 68 31.98 -30.21 -0.51
CA LEU A 68 32.87 -29.06 -0.68
C LEU A 68 34.27 -29.40 -1.22
N SER A 69 34.72 -30.66 -1.11
CA SER A 69 36.03 -31.11 -1.62
C SER A 69 36.01 -31.47 -3.11
N ASP A 70 34.88 -31.91 -3.64
CA ASP A 70 34.70 -32.15 -5.08
C ASP A 70 34.14 -30.89 -5.75
N GLU A 71 34.93 -30.29 -6.66
CA GLU A 71 34.56 -29.06 -7.36
C GLU A 71 33.25 -29.18 -8.14
N LYS A 72 32.97 -30.34 -8.74
CA LYS A 72 31.74 -30.59 -9.49
C LYS A 72 30.52 -30.62 -8.56
N LEU A 73 30.65 -31.26 -7.38
CA LEU A 73 29.58 -31.31 -6.38
C LEU A 73 29.36 -29.96 -5.70
N LYS A 74 30.44 -29.23 -5.40
CA LYS A 74 30.39 -27.85 -4.88
C LYS A 74 29.63 -26.93 -5.84
N ASN A 75 29.96 -26.97 -7.13
CA ASN A 75 29.28 -26.16 -8.14
C ASN A 75 27.79 -26.52 -8.27
N MET A 76 27.43 -27.81 -8.25
CA MET A 76 26.03 -28.23 -8.26
C MET A 76 25.27 -27.77 -7.01
N TYR A 77 25.91 -27.83 -5.84
CA TYR A 77 25.36 -27.33 -4.59
C TYR A 77 25.11 -25.82 -4.65
N ASP A 78 26.10 -25.05 -5.07
CA ASP A 78 26.02 -23.58 -5.16
C ASP A 78 24.91 -23.13 -6.12
N LEU A 79 24.81 -23.74 -7.31
CA LEU A 79 23.73 -23.47 -8.27
C LEU A 79 22.35 -23.80 -7.70
N LYS A 80 22.22 -24.93 -7.00
CA LYS A 80 20.95 -25.32 -6.37
C LYS A 80 20.59 -24.38 -5.23
N CYS A 81 21.52 -23.96 -4.40
CA CYS A 81 21.32 -22.97 -3.34
C CYS A 81 20.90 -21.61 -3.89
N GLU A 82 21.50 -21.14 -4.98
CA GLU A 82 21.09 -19.92 -5.67
C GLU A 82 19.67 -20.04 -6.23
N SER A 83 19.34 -21.16 -6.87
CA SER A 83 17.97 -21.42 -7.36
C SER A 83 16.93 -21.43 -6.22
N ILE A 84 17.30 -21.97 -5.05
CA ILE A 84 16.44 -21.97 -3.85
C ILE A 84 16.30 -20.55 -3.29
N LYS A 85 17.38 -19.77 -3.22
CA LYS A 85 17.33 -18.36 -2.78
C LYS A 85 16.47 -17.51 -3.70
N ILE A 86 16.60 -17.67 -5.02
CA ILE A 86 15.77 -17.00 -6.02
C ILE A 86 14.30 -17.39 -5.84
N LYS A 87 14.00 -18.68 -5.68
CA LYS A 87 12.62 -19.16 -5.42
C LYS A 87 12.06 -18.62 -4.11
N LYS A 88 12.84 -18.61 -3.03
CA LYS A 88 12.43 -18.04 -1.73
C LYS A 88 12.15 -16.55 -1.85
N LYS A 89 13.05 -15.77 -2.46
CA LYS A 89 12.84 -14.33 -2.70
C LYS A 89 11.59 -14.09 -3.55
N SER A 90 11.43 -14.82 -4.65
CA SER A 90 10.25 -14.76 -5.50
C SER A 90 8.95 -15.10 -4.76
N PHE A 91 9.00 -16.03 -3.81
CA PHE A 91 7.84 -16.40 -3.00
C PHE A 91 7.49 -15.34 -1.95
N GLU A 92 8.49 -14.74 -1.30
CA GLU A 92 8.28 -13.60 -0.40
C GLU A 92 7.75 -12.38 -1.17
N ASP A 93 8.31 -12.08 -2.34
CA ASP A 93 7.79 -11.02 -3.22
C ASP A 93 6.34 -11.28 -3.64
N LEU A 94 5.97 -12.54 -3.89
CA LEU A 94 4.60 -12.94 -4.20
C LEU A 94 3.68 -12.76 -2.99
N LYS A 95 4.09 -13.16 -1.78
CA LYS A 95 3.33 -12.94 -0.54
C LYS A 95 3.05 -11.46 -0.31
N LEU A 96 4.07 -10.61 -0.47
CA LEU A 96 3.93 -9.16 -0.34
C LEU A 96 2.94 -8.60 -1.37
N LYS A 97 3.03 -9.04 -2.64
CA LYS A 97 2.06 -8.64 -3.68
C LYS A 97 0.62 -9.09 -3.38
N ILE A 98 0.44 -10.30 -2.84
CA ILE A 98 -0.88 -10.81 -2.43
C ILE A 98 -1.42 -9.99 -1.25
N LEU A 99 -0.57 -9.67 -0.28
CA LEU A 99 -0.93 -8.81 0.85
C LEU A 99 -1.36 -7.42 0.36
N ASP A 100 -0.57 -6.79 -0.50
CA ASP A 100 -0.89 -5.48 -1.09
C ASP A 100 -2.20 -5.49 -1.88
N LEU A 101 -2.46 -6.56 -2.64
CA LEU A 101 -3.72 -6.73 -3.36
C LEU A 101 -4.90 -6.87 -2.39
N SER A 102 -4.76 -7.68 -1.34
CA SER A 102 -5.83 -7.88 -0.36
C SER A 102 -6.15 -6.59 0.42
N LEU A 103 -5.13 -5.85 0.84
CA LEU A 103 -5.30 -4.54 1.50
C LEU A 103 -5.88 -3.49 0.55
N SER A 104 -5.50 -3.52 -0.73
CA SER A 104 -6.09 -2.66 -1.76
C SER A 104 -7.57 -2.94 -1.98
N LEU A 105 -7.99 -4.22 -1.95
CA LEU A 105 -9.38 -4.62 -2.03
C LEU A 105 -10.17 -4.19 -0.79
N MET A 106 -9.64 -4.39 0.42
CA MET A 106 -10.28 -3.91 1.66
C MET A 106 -10.45 -2.39 1.64
N ARG A 107 -9.42 -1.66 1.19
CA ARG A 107 -9.48 -0.21 1.01
C ARG A 107 -10.55 0.20 0.01
N TYR A 108 -10.68 -0.51 -1.10
CA TYR A 108 -11.74 -0.25 -2.09
C TYR A 108 -13.12 -0.37 -1.43
N ALA A 109 -13.38 -1.50 -0.76
CA ALA A 109 -14.65 -1.75 -0.07
C ALA A 109 -14.96 -0.66 0.97
N GLY A 110 -14.00 -0.31 1.82
CA GLY A 110 -14.18 0.74 2.82
C GLY A 110 -14.39 2.13 2.21
N SER A 111 -13.70 2.46 1.10
CA SER A 111 -13.89 3.74 0.41
C SER A 111 -15.27 3.86 -0.22
N LYS A 112 -15.82 2.76 -0.76
CA LYS A 112 -17.17 2.74 -1.32
C LYS A 112 -18.24 2.77 -0.25
N LEU A 113 -18.00 2.11 0.90
CA LEU A 113 -18.85 2.22 2.07
C LEU A 113 -18.87 3.67 2.61
N LEU A 114 -17.69 4.31 2.71
CA LEU A 114 -17.57 5.70 3.13
C LEU A 114 -18.37 6.64 2.20
N LEU A 115 -18.21 6.47 0.89
CA LEU A 115 -18.96 7.25 -0.09
C LEU A 115 -20.47 7.13 0.15
N LYS A 116 -20.96 5.90 0.33
CA LYS A 116 -22.40 5.65 0.58
C LYS A 116 -22.90 6.27 1.89
N ILE A 117 -22.09 6.26 2.94
CA ILE A 117 -22.41 6.92 4.23
C ILE A 117 -22.55 8.44 4.05
N GLN A 118 -21.67 9.02 3.22
CA GLN A 118 -21.66 10.45 2.98
C GLN A 118 -22.84 10.91 2.13
N THR A 119 -23.28 10.10 1.16
CA THR A 119 -24.39 10.44 0.25
C THR A 119 -25.79 10.20 0.82
N THR A 120 -25.95 9.37 1.86
CA THR A 120 -27.28 9.20 2.47
C THR A 120 -27.76 10.51 3.09
N ASN A 121 -29.03 10.88 2.93
CA ASN A 121 -29.64 12.07 3.55
C ASN A 121 -29.88 11.94 5.07
N ALA A 122 -28.99 11.25 5.77
CA ALA A 122 -29.01 11.04 7.22
C ALA A 122 -27.60 10.74 7.75
N ILE A 123 -27.42 10.85 9.06
CA ILE A 123 -26.24 10.35 9.77
C ILE A 123 -26.45 8.85 10.05
N VAL A 124 -25.88 8.00 9.18
CA VAL A 124 -26.03 6.54 9.27
C VAL A 124 -24.85 5.91 10.00
N SER A 125 -25.15 4.99 10.92
CA SER A 125 -24.14 4.19 11.62
C SER A 125 -23.52 3.12 10.70
N ILE A 126 -22.19 3.02 10.70
CA ILE A 126 -21.42 2.10 9.84
C ILE A 126 -21.91 0.64 9.95
N PRO A 127 -22.09 0.05 11.16
CA PRO A 127 -22.53 -1.34 11.30
C PRO A 127 -23.92 -1.61 10.72
N ILE A 128 -24.83 -0.63 10.80
CA ILE A 128 -26.18 -0.75 10.23
C ILE A 128 -26.07 -0.88 8.70
N LEU A 129 -25.31 0.02 8.07
CA LEU A 129 -25.13 -0.01 6.62
C LEU A 129 -24.41 -1.29 6.14
N ILE A 130 -23.40 -1.77 6.89
CA ILE A 130 -22.73 -3.05 6.62
C ILE A 130 -23.75 -4.20 6.66
N LYS A 131 -24.58 -4.27 7.71
CA LYS A 131 -25.61 -5.30 7.89
C LYS A 131 -26.62 -5.28 6.74
N GLU A 132 -27.04 -4.09 6.30
CA GLU A 132 -27.96 -3.93 5.17
C GLU A 132 -27.35 -4.40 3.84
N ILE A 133 -26.11 -4.00 3.54
CA ILE A 133 -25.41 -4.42 2.32
C ILE A 133 -25.25 -5.95 2.32
N TYR A 134 -24.79 -6.51 3.43
CA TYR A 134 -24.59 -7.95 3.57
C TYR A 134 -25.91 -8.72 3.43
N LYS A 135 -27.00 -8.25 4.07
CA LYS A 135 -28.33 -8.87 3.94
C LYS A 135 -28.84 -8.87 2.50
N LYS A 136 -28.60 -7.79 1.74
CA LYS A 136 -29.13 -7.64 0.37
C LYS A 136 -28.29 -8.33 -0.72
N LYS A 137 -26.95 -8.29 -0.61
CA LYS A 137 -26.03 -8.77 -1.68
C LYS A 137 -24.84 -9.58 -1.16
N GLY A 138 -24.74 -9.84 0.15
CA GLY A 138 -23.59 -10.48 0.76
C GLY A 138 -22.29 -9.68 0.57
N ILE A 139 -21.16 -10.37 0.52
CA ILE A 139 -19.83 -9.77 0.36
C ILE A 139 -19.70 -9.02 -0.99
N GLN A 140 -20.37 -9.50 -2.04
CA GLN A 140 -20.31 -8.89 -3.38
C GLN A 140 -20.82 -7.45 -3.40
N GLY A 141 -21.71 -7.08 -2.47
CA GLY A 141 -22.23 -5.72 -2.35
C GLY A 141 -21.16 -4.67 -2.04
N PHE A 142 -20.09 -5.04 -1.32
CA PHE A 142 -18.99 -4.14 -0.96
C PHE A 142 -18.02 -3.89 -2.13
N TYR A 143 -17.97 -4.82 -3.09
CA TYR A 143 -17.04 -4.79 -4.22
C TYR A 143 -17.73 -4.39 -5.53
N ARG A 144 -18.87 -3.71 -5.43
CA ARG A 144 -19.61 -3.29 -6.61
C ARG A 144 -18.78 -2.34 -7.46
N GLY A 145 -18.67 -2.63 -8.75
CA GLY A 145 -17.83 -1.89 -9.68
C GLY A 145 -16.37 -2.36 -9.76
N VAL A 146 -15.89 -3.27 -8.89
CA VAL A 146 -14.49 -3.74 -8.93
C VAL A 146 -14.08 -4.32 -10.29
N SER A 147 -15.04 -4.86 -11.06
CA SER A 147 -14.80 -5.41 -12.39
C SER A 147 -14.29 -4.37 -13.41
N PHE A 148 -14.52 -3.08 -13.19
CA PHE A 148 -13.99 -2.03 -14.09
C PHE A 148 -12.63 -1.49 -13.63
N PHE A 149 -12.06 -2.00 -12.53
CA PHE A 149 -10.73 -1.61 -12.06
C PHE A 149 -9.62 -1.73 -13.14
N PRO A 150 -9.60 -2.74 -14.03
CA PRO A 150 -8.62 -2.77 -15.12
C PRO A 150 -8.66 -1.53 -16.03
N ALA A 151 -9.84 -0.98 -16.31
CA ALA A 151 -9.99 0.24 -17.11
C ALA A 151 -9.39 1.45 -16.38
N PHE A 152 -9.56 1.51 -15.04
CA PHE A 152 -8.92 2.53 -14.21
C PHE A 152 -7.39 2.41 -14.21
N THR A 153 -6.85 1.19 -14.18
CA THR A 153 -5.40 0.97 -14.29
C THR A 153 -4.87 1.44 -15.65
N LEU A 154 -5.61 1.15 -16.74
CA LEU A 154 -5.22 1.58 -18.07
C LEU A 154 -5.16 3.12 -18.19
N THR A 155 -6.10 3.84 -17.59
CA THR A 155 -6.05 5.32 -17.60
C THR A 155 -4.91 5.89 -16.78
N GLU A 156 -4.50 5.25 -15.68
CA GLU A 156 -3.30 5.64 -14.93
C GLU A 156 -2.02 5.41 -15.76
N ILE A 157 -1.95 4.33 -16.54
CA ILE A 157 -0.83 4.08 -17.47
C ILE A 157 -0.78 5.18 -18.54
N ILE A 158 -1.92 5.45 -19.20
CA ILE A 158 -2.01 6.52 -20.22
C ILE A 158 -1.57 7.86 -19.62
N ARG A 159 -2.07 8.21 -18.42
CA ARG A 159 -1.67 9.42 -17.71
C ARG A 159 -0.17 9.49 -17.48
N LEU A 160 0.45 8.42 -16.97
CA LEU A 160 1.89 8.38 -16.71
C LEU A 160 2.70 8.62 -17.99
N CYS A 161 2.30 7.97 -19.09
CA CYS A 161 2.91 8.20 -20.40
C CYS A 161 2.73 9.64 -20.88
N SER A 162 1.54 10.23 -20.72
CA SER A 162 1.27 11.62 -21.11
C SER A 162 2.09 12.63 -20.31
N VAL A 163 2.19 12.45 -18.99
CA VAL A 163 3.00 13.36 -18.14
C VAL A 163 4.48 13.22 -18.48
N HIS A 164 4.98 11.99 -18.66
CA HIS A 164 6.35 11.77 -19.09
C HIS A 164 6.65 12.44 -20.44
N ALA A 165 5.76 12.30 -21.42
CA ALA A 165 5.92 12.91 -22.73
C ALA A 165 5.92 14.45 -22.70
N VAL A 166 5.12 15.06 -21.83
CA VAL A 166 5.00 16.53 -21.74
C VAL A 166 6.13 17.17 -20.94
N PHE A 167 6.52 16.56 -19.82
CA PHE A 167 7.47 17.16 -18.89
C PHE A 167 8.89 16.60 -19.02
N ASN A 168 9.10 15.55 -19.81
CA ASN A 168 10.36 14.84 -19.96
C ASN A 168 10.97 14.41 -18.60
N THR A 169 10.11 14.12 -17.62
CA THR A 169 10.52 13.74 -16.26
C THR A 169 10.53 12.22 -16.13
N PRO A 170 11.50 11.60 -15.43
CA PRO A 170 11.46 10.18 -15.16
C PRO A 170 10.13 9.78 -14.51
N ILE A 171 9.67 8.55 -14.74
CA ILE A 171 8.41 8.00 -14.19
C ILE A 171 8.46 7.89 -12.64
N GLU A 172 9.63 8.12 -12.06
CA GLU A 172 9.87 8.13 -10.61
C GLU A 172 9.20 9.31 -9.90
N ALA A 173 9.23 9.28 -8.56
CA ALA A 173 8.49 10.22 -7.71
C ALA A 173 8.78 11.68 -8.07
N PRO A 174 7.75 12.56 -8.10
CA PRO A 174 7.92 13.95 -8.49
C PRO A 174 8.86 14.68 -7.52
N GLN A 175 9.93 15.26 -8.06
CA GLN A 175 10.99 15.90 -7.27
C GLN A 175 10.63 17.32 -6.82
N SER A 176 9.63 17.96 -7.42
CA SER A 176 9.18 19.31 -7.07
C SER A 176 7.68 19.37 -6.77
N PRO A 177 7.23 20.29 -5.89
CA PRO A 177 5.80 20.48 -5.60
C PRO A 177 4.96 20.83 -6.83
N SER A 178 5.52 21.58 -7.78
CA SER A 178 4.84 21.94 -9.03
C SER A 178 4.61 20.73 -9.94
N LEU A 179 5.61 19.85 -10.06
CA LEU A 179 5.48 18.61 -10.82
C LEU A 179 4.48 17.66 -10.15
N TRP A 180 4.52 17.54 -8.82
CA TRP A 180 3.52 16.78 -8.06
C TRP A 180 2.11 17.30 -8.33
N PHE A 181 1.91 18.62 -8.28
CA PHE A 181 0.62 19.24 -8.56
C PHE A 181 0.17 18.97 -10.00
N ALA A 182 1.06 19.06 -10.99
CA ALA A 182 0.76 18.70 -12.37
C ALA A 182 0.35 17.22 -12.51
N HIS A 183 1.01 16.30 -11.81
CA HIS A 183 0.61 14.89 -11.77
C HIS A 183 -0.78 14.67 -11.18
N GLU A 184 -1.14 15.36 -10.09
CA GLU A 184 -2.48 15.24 -9.50
C GLU A 184 -3.54 15.91 -10.38
N CYS A 185 -3.25 17.07 -10.99
CA CYS A 185 -4.12 17.72 -11.97
C CYS A 185 -4.46 16.81 -13.13
N THR A 186 -3.45 16.26 -13.79
CA THR A 186 -3.63 15.32 -14.89
C THR A 186 -4.36 14.05 -14.44
N ARG A 187 -4.10 13.57 -13.22
CA ARG A 187 -4.79 12.40 -12.66
C ARG A 187 -6.28 12.68 -12.49
N VAL A 188 -6.64 13.76 -11.81
CA VAL A 188 -8.04 14.12 -11.56
C VAL A 188 -8.76 14.34 -12.90
N ILE A 189 -8.16 15.04 -13.86
CA ILE A 189 -8.77 15.32 -15.17
C ILE A 189 -8.99 14.03 -15.97
N LEU A 190 -7.95 13.20 -16.15
CA LEU A 190 -8.04 12.00 -16.98
C LEU A 190 -8.86 10.88 -16.34
N GLN A 191 -8.83 10.76 -15.01
CA GLN A 191 -9.57 9.73 -14.29
C GLN A 191 -11.00 10.14 -13.93
N TYR A 192 -11.33 11.44 -13.99
CA TYR A 192 -12.64 11.95 -13.62
C TYR A 192 -13.79 11.10 -14.17
N PRO A 193 -13.83 10.77 -15.48
CA PRO A 193 -15.02 10.12 -16.01
C PRO A 193 -15.27 8.76 -15.38
N PHE A 194 -14.18 8.04 -15.11
CA PHE A 194 -14.20 6.74 -14.47
C PHE A 194 -14.55 6.89 -12.99
N LEU A 195 -13.95 7.84 -12.28
CA LEU A 195 -14.20 8.06 -10.85
C LEU A 195 -15.68 8.37 -10.57
N VAL A 196 -16.30 9.27 -11.36
CA VAL A 196 -17.73 9.57 -11.23
C VAL A 196 -18.57 8.33 -11.52
N ALA A 197 -18.27 7.60 -12.59
CA ALA A 197 -19.00 6.38 -12.92
C ALA A 197 -18.91 5.33 -11.80
N PHE A 198 -17.72 5.12 -11.24
CA PHE A 198 -17.53 4.23 -10.09
C PHE A 198 -18.29 4.70 -8.85
N ASP A 199 -18.29 6.01 -8.59
CA ASP A 199 -19.00 6.60 -7.46
C ASP A 199 -20.52 6.41 -7.63
N CYS A 200 -21.09 6.71 -8.81
CA CYS A 200 -22.49 6.44 -9.13
C CYS A 200 -22.85 4.95 -8.97
N ILE A 201 -22.03 4.02 -9.48
CA ILE A 201 -22.23 2.56 -9.31
C ILE A 201 -22.23 2.14 -7.84
N SER A 202 -21.43 2.82 -7.02
CA SER A 202 -21.27 2.48 -5.60
C SER A 202 -22.43 3.00 -4.76
N ILE A 203 -22.93 4.20 -5.10
CA ILE A 203 -24.06 4.85 -4.42
C ILE A 203 -25.39 4.23 -4.84
N SER A 204 -25.50 3.70 -6.07
CA SER A 204 -26.76 3.22 -6.64
C SER A 204 -27.46 2.17 -5.78
N PRO A 205 -28.80 2.05 -5.86
CA PRO A 205 -29.54 1.00 -5.16
C PRO A 205 -28.96 -0.38 -5.48
N LEU A 206 -28.86 -1.26 -4.49
CA LEU A 206 -28.12 -2.53 -4.62
C LEU A 206 -28.71 -3.49 -5.67
N ASP A 207 -29.98 -3.33 -5.97
CA ASP A 207 -30.76 -4.05 -6.98
C ASP A 207 -30.42 -3.63 -8.42
N VAL A 208 -29.95 -2.39 -8.63
CA VAL A 208 -29.57 -1.90 -9.96
C VAL A 208 -28.27 -2.57 -10.43
N LYS A 209 -28.18 -3.02 -11.69
CA LYS A 209 -26.93 -3.60 -12.21
C LYS A 209 -25.91 -2.50 -12.56
N PRO A 210 -24.60 -2.63 -12.25
CA PRO A 210 -23.59 -1.63 -12.61
C PRO A 210 -23.57 -1.25 -14.10
N ARG A 211 -23.80 -2.23 -14.98
CA ARG A 211 -23.89 -2.00 -16.44
C ARG A 211 -25.05 -1.07 -16.82
N SER A 212 -26.18 -1.14 -16.10
CA SER A 212 -27.33 -0.26 -16.35
C SER A 212 -26.98 1.18 -16.01
N VAL A 213 -26.31 1.42 -14.87
CA VAL A 213 -25.84 2.76 -14.47
C VAL A 213 -24.91 3.35 -15.53
N LEU A 214 -23.94 2.58 -16.03
CA LEU A 214 -23.05 3.02 -17.11
C LEU A 214 -23.79 3.35 -18.40
N LYS A 215 -24.76 2.52 -18.79
CA LYS A 215 -25.57 2.75 -20.00
C LYS A 215 -26.38 4.05 -19.87
N MET A 216 -26.99 4.29 -18.70
CA MET A 216 -27.71 5.51 -18.38
C MET A 216 -26.79 6.74 -18.45
N MET A 217 -25.59 6.66 -17.86
CA MET A 217 -24.60 7.74 -17.93
C MET A 217 -24.15 8.04 -19.37
N TRP A 218 -23.89 7.02 -20.19
CA TRP A 218 -23.42 7.20 -21.56
C TRP A 218 -24.50 7.79 -22.48
N GLY A 219 -25.77 7.46 -22.23
CA GLY A 219 -26.91 8.00 -22.96
C GLY A 219 -27.11 9.51 -22.76
N ASN A 220 -26.63 10.06 -21.64
CA ASN A 220 -26.89 11.45 -21.24
C ASN A 220 -25.61 12.31 -21.26
N LYS A 221 -25.07 12.57 -22.47
CA LYS A 221 -23.75 13.20 -22.64
C LYS A 221 -23.64 14.66 -22.17
N ARG A 222 -24.70 15.47 -22.25
CA ARG A 222 -24.64 16.93 -22.01
C ARG A 222 -24.42 17.30 -20.55
N SER A 223 -24.99 16.52 -19.63
CA SER A 223 -24.98 16.76 -18.18
C SER A 223 -23.68 16.34 -17.51
N PHE A 224 -23.00 15.33 -18.05
CA PHE A 224 -21.75 14.80 -17.52
C PHE A 224 -20.64 15.86 -17.43
N TYR A 225 -20.62 16.82 -18.35
CA TYR A 225 -19.60 17.86 -18.42
C TYR A 225 -19.78 19.01 -17.42
N TYR A 226 -20.99 19.27 -16.92
CA TYR A 226 -21.20 20.39 -15.99
C TYR A 226 -20.80 20.03 -14.56
N GLY A 227 -21.05 18.79 -14.13
CA GLY A 227 -20.56 18.27 -12.85
C GLY A 227 -19.05 18.05 -12.83
N PHE A 228 -18.41 18.08 -14.01
CA PHE A 228 -16.96 17.91 -14.17
C PHE A 228 -16.18 18.97 -13.41
N ILE A 229 -16.48 20.26 -13.64
CA ILE A 229 -15.65 21.36 -13.16
C ILE A 229 -15.64 21.39 -11.63
N TYR A 230 -16.82 21.32 -11.00
CA TYR A 230 -16.91 21.36 -9.53
C TYR A 230 -16.30 20.12 -8.87
N TYR A 231 -16.56 18.93 -9.41
CA TYR A 231 -15.95 17.72 -8.88
C TYR A 231 -14.43 17.77 -9.00
N VAL A 232 -13.90 18.16 -10.16
CA VAL A 232 -12.46 18.30 -10.40
C VAL A 232 -11.88 19.32 -9.42
N PHE A 233 -12.51 20.50 -9.28
CA PHE A 233 -12.03 21.54 -8.36
C PHE A 233 -11.99 21.06 -6.91
N ILE A 234 -13.04 20.39 -6.42
CA ILE A 234 -13.07 19.87 -5.04
C ILE A 234 -12.05 18.74 -4.86
N SER A 235 -11.92 17.84 -5.85
CA SER A 235 -10.90 16.79 -5.84
C SER A 235 -9.49 17.37 -5.77
N LEU A 236 -9.19 18.38 -6.57
CA LEU A 236 -7.89 19.08 -6.55
C LEU A 236 -7.67 19.81 -5.23
N SER A 237 -8.71 20.44 -4.68
CA SER A 237 -8.64 21.13 -3.39
C SER A 237 -8.30 20.14 -2.27
N SER A 238 -8.94 18.96 -2.26
CA SER A 238 -8.61 17.90 -1.30
C SER A 238 -7.18 17.40 -1.48
N LYS A 239 -6.71 17.20 -2.72
CA LYS A 239 -5.32 16.80 -2.98
C LYS A 239 -4.32 17.85 -2.51
N TYR A 240 -4.58 19.12 -2.80
CA TYR A 240 -3.75 20.23 -2.38
C TYR A 240 -3.65 20.33 -0.85
N LEU A 241 -4.74 20.09 -0.13
CA LEU A 241 -4.72 20.03 1.34
C LEU A 241 -3.89 18.86 1.87
N THR A 242 -4.01 17.66 1.29
CA THR A 242 -3.13 16.53 1.61
C THR A 242 -1.66 16.91 1.41
N MET A 243 -1.32 17.55 0.28
CA MET A 243 0.04 18.02 0.02
C MET A 243 0.54 19.00 1.08
N ILE A 244 -0.28 19.95 1.51
CA ILE A 244 0.10 20.90 2.56
C ILE A 244 0.44 20.16 3.86
N ILE A 245 -0.35 19.16 4.23
CA ILE A 245 -0.11 18.35 5.43
C ILE A 245 1.20 17.58 5.30
N ASP A 246 1.45 16.95 4.16
CA ASP A 246 2.70 16.22 3.88
C ASP A 246 3.93 17.14 3.92
N GLN A 247 3.84 18.32 3.29
CA GLN A 247 4.91 19.33 3.28
C GLN A 247 5.18 19.90 4.67
N LEU A 248 4.15 20.06 5.50
CA LEU A 248 4.31 20.49 6.89
C LEU A 248 5.10 19.44 7.68
N GLY A 249 4.77 18.15 7.53
CA GLY A 249 5.51 17.06 8.17
C GLY A 249 6.98 17.00 7.75
N LEU A 250 7.27 17.17 6.46
CA LEU A 250 8.64 17.23 5.94
C LEU A 250 9.44 18.41 6.52
N LYS A 251 8.86 19.62 6.52
CA LYS A 251 9.53 20.81 7.08
C LYS A 251 9.83 20.68 8.57
N ILE A 252 8.93 20.04 9.34
CA ILE A 252 9.16 19.76 10.77
C ILE A 252 10.35 18.82 10.94
N ARG A 253 10.43 17.75 10.13
CA ARG A 253 11.53 16.79 10.15
C ARG A 253 12.86 17.44 9.77
N GLU A 254 12.90 18.22 8.70
CA GLU A 254 14.10 18.94 8.26
C GLU A 254 14.59 19.93 9.32
N SER A 255 13.66 20.64 9.97
CA SER A 255 13.99 21.55 11.07
C SER A 255 14.59 20.79 12.26
N TYR A 256 14.03 19.63 12.60
CA TYR A 256 14.55 18.78 13.67
C TYR A 256 15.95 18.23 13.37
N THR A 257 16.18 17.69 12.17
CA THR A 257 17.49 17.15 11.77
C THR A 257 18.57 18.24 11.70
N HIS A 258 18.23 19.42 11.19
CA HIS A 258 19.14 20.57 11.17
C HIS A 258 19.53 21.00 12.60
N HIS A 259 18.56 21.10 13.52
CA HIS A 259 18.84 21.40 14.93
C HIS A 259 19.68 20.32 15.61
N LEU A 260 19.44 19.04 15.30
CA LEU A 260 20.21 17.93 15.84
C LEU A 260 21.67 17.99 15.38
N ASN A 261 21.92 18.19 14.09
CA ASN A 261 23.26 18.27 13.51
C ASN A 261 24.05 19.47 14.07
N ASN A 262 23.41 20.63 14.20
CA ASN A 262 24.04 21.82 14.77
C ASN A 262 24.32 21.69 16.28
N SER A 263 23.56 20.85 16.99
CA SER A 263 23.81 20.56 18.41
C SER A 263 24.98 19.58 18.59
N ILE A 264 25.19 18.67 17.63
CA ILE A 264 26.32 17.73 17.63
C ILE A 264 27.63 18.45 17.34
N THR A 265 27.64 19.40 16.40
CA THR A 265 28.83 20.16 16.02
C THR A 265 29.24 21.20 17.07
N ASN A 266 28.28 21.74 17.84
CA ASN A 266 28.54 22.69 18.91
C ASN A 266 28.55 21.99 20.29
N THR A 267 29.64 21.29 20.58
CA THR A 267 29.84 20.41 21.75
C THR A 267 29.68 21.03 23.15
N HIS A 268 29.37 22.32 23.28
CA HIS A 268 29.51 22.99 24.58
C HIS A 268 28.28 23.64 25.23
N LYS A 269 27.09 23.78 24.61
CA LYS A 269 25.91 24.26 25.36
C LYS A 269 24.57 23.67 24.89
N ALA A 270 23.98 22.94 25.83
CA ALA A 270 22.55 22.75 26.11
C ALA A 270 21.70 21.98 25.09
N GLY A 271 21.24 20.80 25.54
CA GLY A 271 19.91 20.31 25.20
C GLY A 271 18.85 21.31 25.68
N THR A 272 18.51 22.26 24.82
CA THR A 272 17.49 23.28 25.08
C THR A 272 16.09 22.68 24.93
N THR A 273 15.10 23.21 25.65
CA THR A 273 13.69 22.79 25.59
C THR A 273 13.15 22.68 24.15
N THR A 274 13.67 23.50 23.23
CA THR A 274 13.35 23.51 21.81
C THR A 274 13.65 22.19 21.11
N THR A 275 14.77 21.52 21.41
CA THR A 275 15.10 20.23 20.78
C THR A 275 14.16 19.11 21.24
N LYS A 276 13.68 19.17 22.50
CA LYS A 276 12.65 18.24 23.00
C LYS A 276 11.31 18.45 22.29
N ILE A 277 10.85 19.70 22.15
CA ILE A 277 9.60 20.02 21.44
C ILE A 277 9.67 19.55 19.98
N LEU A 278 10.76 19.86 19.27
CA LEU A 278 10.95 19.43 17.88
C LEU A 278 11.00 17.90 17.76
N LYS A 279 11.63 17.20 18.71
CA LYS A 279 11.61 15.73 18.75
C LYS A 279 10.19 15.17 18.93
N TYR A 280 9.38 15.74 19.82
CA TYR A 280 8.00 15.30 20.01
C TYR A 280 7.14 15.61 18.79
N LEU A 281 7.31 16.77 18.16
CA LEU A 281 6.64 17.12 16.91
C LEU A 281 7.06 16.18 15.78
N ASP A 282 8.34 15.88 15.65
CA ASP A 282 8.85 14.91 14.67
C ASP A 282 8.26 13.52 14.91
N LEU A 283 8.26 13.01 16.14
CA LEU A 283 7.63 11.74 16.49
C LEU A 283 6.11 11.74 16.20
N PHE A 284 5.44 12.87 16.46
CA PHE A 284 4.01 13.02 16.23
C PHE A 284 3.68 13.05 14.73
N TYR A 285 4.36 13.88 13.94
CA TYR A 285 4.12 14.03 12.49
C TYR A 285 4.72 12.89 11.65
N ASN A 286 5.75 12.20 12.13
CA ASN A 286 6.26 11.00 11.45
C ASN A 286 5.42 9.75 11.77
N ASN A 287 4.51 9.83 12.73
CA ASN A 287 3.56 8.77 12.98
C ASN A 287 2.50 8.76 11.87
N ARG A 288 2.42 7.64 11.12
CA ARG A 288 1.45 7.48 10.04
C ARG A 288 0.00 7.67 10.47
N PHE A 289 -0.36 7.22 11.68
CA PHE A 289 -1.72 7.40 12.18
C PHE A 289 -2.06 8.86 12.38
N THR A 290 -1.12 9.67 12.90
CA THR A 290 -1.30 11.12 13.03
C THR A 290 -1.50 11.78 11.68
N MET A 291 -0.65 11.48 10.70
CA MET A 291 -0.78 12.05 9.35
C MET A 291 -2.11 11.68 8.70
N VAL A 292 -2.52 10.41 8.81
CA VAL A 292 -3.83 9.95 8.32
C VAL A 292 -4.97 10.62 9.06
N PHE A 293 -4.85 10.82 10.38
CA PHE A 293 -5.85 11.50 11.19
C PHE A 293 -6.01 12.97 10.75
N LEU A 294 -4.91 13.70 10.61
CA LEU A 294 -4.90 15.10 10.16
C LEU A 294 -5.43 15.23 8.73
N ASP A 295 -4.98 14.38 7.81
CA ASP A 295 -5.47 14.34 6.44
C ASP A 295 -6.96 14.02 6.38
N THR A 296 -7.47 13.14 7.26
CA THR A 296 -8.91 12.86 7.36
C THR A 296 -9.66 14.05 7.93
N LEU A 297 -9.16 14.68 8.99
CA LEU A 297 -9.78 15.84 9.61
C LEU A 297 -9.97 16.99 8.61
N VAL A 298 -8.97 17.24 7.77
CA VAL A 298 -8.98 18.36 6.82
C VAL A 298 -9.71 18.01 5.52
N CYS A 299 -9.55 16.79 4.99
CA CYS A 299 -10.08 16.44 3.66
C CYS A 299 -11.49 15.85 3.68
N LEU A 300 -11.96 15.31 4.81
CA LEU A 300 -13.26 14.62 4.87
C LEU A 300 -14.46 15.54 4.58
N PRO A 301 -14.50 16.81 5.03
CA PRO A 301 -15.56 17.74 4.64
C PRO A 301 -15.65 17.95 3.12
N LEU A 302 -14.49 18.11 2.44
CA LEU A 302 -14.46 18.24 0.98
C LEU A 302 -14.91 16.96 0.29
N LEU A 303 -14.54 15.80 0.82
CA LEU A 303 -14.98 14.51 0.31
C LEU A 303 -16.51 14.36 0.44
N CYS A 304 -17.09 14.80 1.55
CA CYS A 304 -18.53 14.81 1.78
C CYS A 304 -19.27 15.72 0.78
N ILE A 305 -18.74 16.92 0.49
CA ILE A 305 -19.33 17.79 -0.54
C ILE A 305 -19.20 17.14 -1.92
N ARG A 306 -18.02 16.59 -2.25
CA ARG A 306 -17.75 15.92 -3.52
C ARG A 306 -18.70 14.74 -3.78
N SER A 307 -19.05 13.98 -2.74
CA SER A 307 -19.90 12.79 -2.88
C SER A 307 -21.34 13.12 -3.30
N HIS A 308 -21.80 14.34 -3.09
CA HIS A 308 -23.16 14.75 -3.47
C HIS A 308 -23.34 14.81 -4.99
N TYR A 309 -22.31 15.20 -5.77
CA TYR A 309 -22.44 15.29 -7.24
C TYR A 309 -22.76 13.94 -7.90
N PRO A 310 -22.04 12.83 -7.62
CA PRO A 310 -22.46 11.52 -8.12
C PRO A 310 -23.85 11.09 -7.66
N SER A 311 -24.32 11.55 -6.49
CA SER A 311 -25.66 11.26 -5.98
C SER A 311 -26.74 12.01 -6.77
N GLU A 312 -26.57 13.31 -6.99
CA GLU A 312 -27.47 14.14 -7.82
C GLU A 312 -27.56 13.60 -9.25
N ILE A 313 -26.41 13.20 -9.83
CA ILE A 313 -26.37 12.57 -11.16
C ILE A 313 -27.20 11.28 -11.15
N LEU A 314 -26.98 10.43 -10.16
CA LEU A 314 -27.67 9.15 -10.06
C LEU A 314 -29.19 9.31 -9.85
N GLU A 315 -29.63 10.22 -8.97
CA GLU A 315 -31.04 10.46 -8.69
C GLU A 315 -31.81 10.89 -9.94
N SER A 316 -31.20 11.77 -10.75
CA SER A 316 -31.80 12.13 -12.03
C SER A 316 -31.80 10.98 -13.03
N LEU A 317 -30.72 10.20 -13.12
CA LEU A 317 -30.68 9.02 -14.01
C LEU A 317 -31.72 7.96 -13.63
N LEU A 318 -32.08 7.84 -12.35
CA LEU A 318 -33.08 6.88 -11.88
C LEU A 318 -34.53 7.38 -12.01
N SER A 319 -34.74 8.69 -12.09
CA SER A 319 -36.07 9.30 -12.18
C SER A 319 -36.51 9.62 -13.62
N ASP A 320 -35.67 9.31 -14.61
CA ASP A 320 -35.82 9.72 -16.01
C ASP A 320 -36.06 11.23 -16.20
N GLN A 321 -35.74 12.03 -15.18
CA GLN A 321 -35.83 13.48 -15.25
C GLN A 321 -34.59 14.03 -15.97
N PRO A 322 -34.71 15.15 -16.70
CA PRO A 322 -33.54 15.83 -17.24
C PRO A 322 -32.59 16.14 -16.08
N LEU A 323 -31.32 15.78 -16.24
CA LEU A 323 -30.28 16.00 -15.25
C LEU A 323 -30.33 17.46 -14.78
N PRO A 324 -30.48 17.71 -13.46
CA PRO A 324 -30.31 19.06 -12.98
C PRO A 324 -28.92 19.47 -13.46
N VAL A 325 -28.84 20.55 -14.23
CA VAL A 325 -27.55 21.23 -14.40
C VAL A 325 -27.07 21.42 -12.97
N PRO A 326 -25.88 20.92 -12.57
CA PRO A 326 -25.36 21.13 -11.23
C PRO A 326 -25.11 22.62 -11.07
N THR A 327 -26.18 23.32 -10.69
CA THR A 327 -26.25 24.74 -10.40
C THR A 327 -25.90 24.98 -8.94
N THR A 328 -25.99 23.92 -8.13
CA THR A 328 -25.59 23.90 -6.74
C THR A 328 -24.07 23.96 -6.66
N SER A 329 -23.58 25.18 -6.49
CA SER A 329 -22.18 25.43 -6.16
C SER A 329 -21.76 24.59 -4.92
N PRO A 330 -20.47 24.24 -4.78
CA PRO A 330 -19.97 23.54 -3.59
C PRO A 330 -20.37 24.21 -2.27
N PHE A 331 -20.44 25.55 -2.27
CA PHE A 331 -20.87 26.36 -1.13
C PHE A 331 -22.36 26.19 -0.80
N THR A 332 -23.20 26.08 -1.82
CA THR A 332 -24.63 25.82 -1.64
C THR A 332 -24.83 24.43 -1.04
N ILE A 333 -24.13 23.42 -1.55
CA ILE A 333 -24.15 22.05 -1.01
C ILE A 333 -23.69 22.06 0.45
N SER A 334 -22.56 22.70 0.77
CA SER A 334 -22.07 22.76 2.15
C SER A 334 -23.05 23.48 3.08
N LYS A 335 -23.66 24.58 2.63
CA LYS A 335 -24.66 25.31 3.41
C LYS A 335 -25.87 24.43 3.70
N ASN A 336 -26.38 23.71 2.70
CA ASN A 336 -27.53 22.82 2.83
C ASN A 336 -27.23 21.67 3.81
N ILE A 337 -26.08 21.02 3.68
CA ILE A 337 -25.63 19.96 4.61
C ILE A 337 -25.56 20.50 6.04
N PHE A 338 -24.94 21.66 6.23
CA PHE A 338 -24.79 22.28 7.54
C PHE A 338 -26.15 22.67 8.14
N SER A 339 -27.05 23.27 7.36
CA SER A 339 -28.38 23.66 7.85
C SER A 339 -29.26 22.47 8.22
N GLN A 340 -29.13 21.34 7.52
CA GLN A 340 -29.96 20.16 7.75
C GLN A 340 -29.41 19.23 8.83
N PHE A 341 -28.09 19.04 8.90
CA PHE A 341 -27.46 18.01 9.73
C PHE A 341 -26.32 18.52 10.62
N GLY A 342 -25.93 19.79 10.49
CA GLY A 342 -24.81 20.39 11.21
C GLY A 342 -23.44 19.85 10.78
N LEU A 343 -22.41 20.13 11.60
CA LEU A 343 -21.03 19.72 11.34
C LEU A 343 -20.84 18.20 11.36
N ALA A 344 -21.64 17.48 12.14
CA ALA A 344 -21.49 16.03 12.32
C ALA A 344 -21.59 15.27 10.98
N LYS A 345 -22.37 15.77 10.02
CA LYS A 345 -22.52 15.12 8.71
C LYS A 345 -21.26 15.16 7.86
N PHE A 346 -20.49 16.25 7.90
CA PHE A 346 -19.21 16.35 7.18
C PHE A 346 -18.19 15.31 7.64
N TYR A 347 -18.28 14.89 8.91
CA TYR A 347 -17.40 13.90 9.51
C TYR A 347 -18.04 12.51 9.62
N ASN A 348 -19.20 12.30 8.99
CA ASN A 348 -19.84 10.99 9.01
C ASN A 348 -18.97 9.96 8.26
N GLY A 349 -18.53 8.92 8.98
CA GLY A 349 -17.56 7.94 8.47
C GLY A 349 -16.09 8.26 8.75
N PHE A 350 -15.77 9.23 9.64
CA PHE A 350 -14.40 9.60 10.00
C PHE A 350 -13.49 8.41 10.33
N ILE A 351 -13.94 7.54 11.25
CA ILE A 351 -13.16 6.35 11.67
C ILE A 351 -12.89 5.42 10.48
N LEU A 352 -13.89 5.19 9.63
CA LEU A 352 -13.74 4.36 8.43
C LEU A 352 -12.74 4.99 7.44
N SER A 353 -12.77 6.31 7.28
CA SER A 353 -11.80 7.04 6.45
C SER A 353 -10.36 6.89 6.98
N CYS A 354 -10.15 7.02 8.29
CA CYS A 354 -8.86 6.76 8.93
C CYS A 354 -8.38 5.32 8.67
N ILE A 355 -9.24 4.32 8.93
CA ILE A 355 -8.89 2.90 8.72
C ILE A 355 -8.51 2.67 7.25
N THR A 356 -9.33 3.12 6.30
CA THR A 356 -9.09 2.92 4.86
C THR A 356 -7.81 3.58 4.36
N LYS A 357 -7.45 4.74 4.89
CA LYS A 357 -6.18 5.42 4.56
C LYS A 357 -4.98 4.73 5.22
N CYS A 358 -5.12 4.20 6.43
CA CYS A 358 -4.07 3.39 7.07
C CYS A 358 -3.76 2.09 6.30
N LEU A 359 -4.73 1.53 5.56
CA LEU A 359 -4.51 0.36 4.70
C LEU A 359 -3.67 0.67 3.43
N PHE A 360 -3.26 1.92 3.21
CA PHE A 360 -2.40 2.28 2.07
C PHE A 360 -0.94 1.91 2.35
N VAL A 361 -0.52 0.74 1.83
CA VAL A 361 0.83 0.16 2.05
C VAL A 361 1.91 0.76 1.16
N ARG A 362 1.56 1.51 0.10
CA ARG A 362 2.51 1.87 -0.97
C ARG A 362 3.70 2.74 -0.51
N GLU A 363 3.62 3.34 0.68
CA GLU A 363 4.75 4.08 1.32
C GLU A 363 5.43 3.26 2.44
N ASN A 364 4.79 2.21 2.94
CA ASN A 364 5.34 1.32 3.97
C ASN A 364 6.32 0.30 3.41
N THR A 365 6.37 0.05 2.10
CA THR A 365 7.32 -0.93 1.54
C THR A 365 8.77 -0.50 1.74
N GLN A 366 9.11 0.79 1.70
CA GLN A 366 10.46 1.25 2.06
C GLN A 366 10.74 1.11 3.57
N VAL A 367 9.74 1.30 4.44
CA VAL A 367 9.91 1.17 5.90
C VAL A 367 9.97 -0.30 6.32
N VAL A 368 9.16 -1.16 5.72
CA VAL A 368 9.14 -2.62 5.96
C VAL A 368 10.39 -3.28 5.40
N GLN A 369 10.92 -2.82 4.25
CA GLN A 369 12.21 -3.27 3.72
C GLN A 369 13.41 -2.83 4.57
N ASN A 370 13.25 -1.83 5.45
CA ASN A 370 14.30 -1.40 6.39
C ASN A 370 14.16 -2.04 7.78
N ILE A 371 13.04 -2.71 8.07
CA ILE A 371 12.77 -3.42 9.33
C ILE A 371 13.02 -4.94 9.21
N LEU A 372 12.91 -5.49 7.99
CA LEU A 372 13.32 -6.86 7.64
C LEU A 372 14.73 -6.86 7.07
#